data_AF-A0A7V7G2I2-F1
#
_entry.id   AF-A0A7V7G2I2-F1
#
_cell.length_a   1.000
_cell.length_b   1.000
_cell.length_c   1.000
_cell.angle_alpha   90.00
_cell.angle_beta   90.00
_cell.angle_gamma   90.00
#
_symmetry.space_group_name_H-M   'P 1'
#
loop_
_entity.id
_entity.type
_entity.pdbx_description
1 polymer ?
#
loop_
_entity_poly.entity_id
_entity_poly.type
_entity_poly.pdbx_seq_one_letter_code
_entity_poly.pdbx_strand_id
1 'polypeptide(L)'
;MQLFLGGTCAGKRGVVRQRFDSPCWHSAYHDCRLETWRMAAASSQCLVLEGWERWIAARLTAELDDDRLRDIMAIELDALRAWEAEQGGEAVLILLEMGRGIVPFAPEARRLRDLNGWLAQDAASRCERVWYVRNGLCRSLSY
;
A
#
# COMPACT_ATOMS: atom_id res chain seq x y z
N MET A 1 -0.56 -4.26 11.47
CA MET A 1 -0.14 -3.93 10.08
C MET A 1 1.23 -3.30 10.09
N GLN A 2 2.05 -3.57 9.08
CA GLN A 2 3.32 -2.86 8.84
C GLN A 2 3.34 -2.22 7.45
N LEU A 3 3.87 -0.99 7.37
CA LEU A 3 3.96 -0.22 6.12
C LEU A 3 5.42 -0.06 5.67
N PHE A 4 5.70 -0.32 4.40
CA PHE A 4 6.98 -0.09 3.74
C PHE A 4 6.82 0.97 2.65
N LEU A 5 7.39 2.15 2.89
CA LEU A 5 7.43 3.29 1.98
C LEU A 5 8.79 3.40 1.28
N GLY A 6 8.79 4.04 0.12
CA GLY A 6 10.02 4.35 -0.62
C GLY A 6 9.75 4.52 -2.11
N GLY A 7 10.71 5.07 -2.83
CA GLY A 7 10.59 5.29 -4.27
C GLY A 7 10.50 3.99 -5.08
N THR A 8 10.31 4.15 -6.39
CA THR A 8 10.41 3.06 -7.37
C THR A 8 11.77 2.38 -7.27
N CYS A 9 11.81 1.05 -7.38
CA CYS A 9 13.04 0.25 -7.29
C CYS A 9 13.89 0.47 -6.03
N ALA A 10 13.32 1.01 -4.94
CA ALA A 10 14.07 1.28 -3.71
C ALA A 10 14.48 0.01 -2.91
N GLY A 11 14.06 -1.18 -3.33
CA GLY A 11 14.38 -2.46 -2.66
C GLY A 11 13.31 -2.96 -1.68
N LYS A 12 12.13 -2.33 -1.62
CA LYS A 12 11.04 -2.68 -0.68
C LYS A 12 10.70 -4.18 -0.68
N ARG A 13 10.53 -4.78 -1.86
CA ARG A 13 10.23 -6.23 -1.97
C ARG A 13 11.30 -7.11 -1.34
N GLY A 14 12.57 -6.75 -1.53
CA GLY A 14 13.71 -7.49 -0.95
C GLY A 14 13.68 -7.43 0.57
N VAL A 15 13.45 -6.25 1.13
CA VAL A 15 13.33 -6.05 2.59
C VAL A 15 12.18 -6.87 3.17
N VAL A 16 11.01 -6.84 2.53
CA VAL A 16 9.83 -7.62 2.99
C VAL A 16 10.12 -9.12 2.96
N ARG A 17 10.69 -9.65 1.87
CA ARG A 17 11.04 -11.09 1.77
C ARG A 17 12.07 -11.56 2.80
N GLN A 18 12.96 -10.67 3.23
CA GLN A 18 13.96 -11.01 4.26
C GLN A 18 13.37 -10.96 5.68
N ARG A 19 12.29 -10.20 5.88
CA ARG A 19 11.75 -9.91 7.21
C ARG A 19 10.58 -10.82 7.61
N PHE A 20 9.80 -11.27 6.64
CA PHE A 20 8.63 -12.10 6.88
C PHE A 20 8.81 -13.47 6.25
N ASP A 21 8.46 -14.51 6.99
CA ASP A 21 8.52 -15.89 6.52
C ASP A 21 7.32 -16.20 5.62
N SER A 22 7.61 -16.73 4.42
CA SER A 22 6.62 -17.19 3.44
C SER A 22 5.44 -16.21 3.17
N PRO A 23 5.71 -14.93 2.85
CA PRO A 23 4.65 -13.95 2.61
C PRO A 23 3.82 -14.30 1.36
N CYS A 24 2.50 -14.24 1.48
CA CYS A 24 1.58 -14.35 0.35
C CYS A 24 1.41 -12.97 -0.31
N TRP A 25 1.73 -12.88 -1.60
CA TRP A 25 1.72 -11.61 -2.34
C TRP A 25 0.38 -11.39 -3.05
N HIS A 26 -0.29 -10.29 -2.73
CA HIS A 26 -1.43 -9.75 -3.46
C HIS A 26 -1.00 -8.46 -4.17
N SER A 27 -0.83 -8.55 -5.49
CA SER A 27 -0.05 -7.56 -6.24
C SER A 27 -0.79 -7.05 -7.47
N ALA A 28 -1.03 -5.73 -7.53
CA ALA A 28 -1.61 -5.09 -8.72
C ALA A 28 -0.71 -5.19 -9.97
N TYR A 29 0.57 -5.50 -9.79
CA TYR A 29 1.51 -5.74 -10.89
C TYR A 29 1.32 -7.13 -11.54
N HIS A 30 0.55 -8.01 -10.90
CA HIS A 30 0.15 -9.32 -11.41
C HIS A 30 -1.37 -9.37 -11.61
N ASP A 31 -1.97 -8.24 -11.98
CA ASP A 31 -3.39 -8.08 -12.31
C ASP A 31 -4.37 -8.50 -11.20
N CYS A 32 -3.91 -8.59 -9.96
CA CYS A 32 -4.78 -8.81 -8.82
C CYS A 32 -5.66 -7.56 -8.59
N ARG A 33 -6.97 -7.77 -8.48
CA ARG A 33 -7.91 -6.72 -8.08
C ARG A 33 -7.90 -6.55 -6.57
N LEU A 34 -7.84 -5.32 -6.08
CA LEU A 34 -7.77 -5.02 -4.63
C LEU A 34 -8.82 -5.80 -3.83
N GLU A 35 -10.06 -5.84 -4.28
CA GLU A 35 -11.19 -6.43 -3.52
C GLU A 35 -11.01 -7.95 -3.29
N THR A 36 -10.14 -8.60 -4.06
CA THR A 36 -9.90 -10.05 -4.03
C THR A 36 -8.81 -10.48 -3.06
N TRP A 37 -8.19 -9.55 -2.32
CA TRP A 37 -7.12 -9.86 -1.36
C TRP A 37 -7.55 -10.90 -0.31
N ARG A 38 -8.83 -10.91 0.08
CA ARG A 38 -9.39 -11.86 1.07
C ARG A 38 -9.23 -13.32 0.64
N MET A 39 -9.27 -13.59 -0.66
CA MET A 39 -9.04 -14.95 -1.19
C MET A 39 -7.59 -15.39 -0.98
N ALA A 40 -6.63 -14.47 -1.17
CA ALA A 40 -5.21 -14.73 -0.92
C ALA A 40 -4.89 -14.83 0.58
N ALA A 41 -5.66 -14.13 1.42
CA ALA A 41 -5.52 -14.12 2.87
C ALA A 41 -6.02 -15.38 3.56
N ALA A 42 -6.98 -16.11 2.95
CA ALA A 42 -7.66 -17.25 3.57
C ALA A 42 -6.72 -18.38 4.05
N SER A 43 -5.54 -18.50 3.44
CA SER A 43 -4.54 -19.51 3.78
C SER A 43 -3.18 -18.92 4.15
N SER A 44 -3.10 -17.63 4.47
CA SER A 44 -1.83 -16.96 4.77
C SER A 44 -1.84 -16.30 6.14
N GLN A 45 -0.74 -16.44 6.87
CA GLN A 45 -0.48 -15.70 8.10
C GLN A 45 0.22 -14.36 7.84
N CYS A 46 0.78 -14.16 6.64
CA CYS A 46 1.40 -12.90 6.23
C CYS A 46 0.92 -12.52 4.83
N LEU A 47 0.17 -11.42 4.72
CA LEU A 47 -0.39 -10.93 3.47
C LEU A 47 0.33 -9.64 3.05
N VAL A 48 1.00 -9.67 1.90
CA VAL A 48 1.66 -8.49 1.34
C VAL A 48 0.78 -7.87 0.26
N LEU A 49 0.45 -6.59 0.41
CA LEU A 49 -0.28 -5.82 -0.61
C LEU A 49 0.64 -4.78 -1.26
N GLU A 50 0.74 -4.83 -2.59
CA GLU A 50 1.57 -3.90 -3.36
C GLU A 50 0.92 -3.45 -4.67
N GLY A 51 1.40 -2.31 -5.19
CA GLY A 51 0.85 -1.72 -6.40
C GLY A 51 -0.41 -0.88 -6.15
N TRP A 52 -0.52 -0.31 -4.95
CA TRP A 52 -1.65 0.53 -4.55
C TRP A 52 -1.93 1.68 -5.52
N GLU A 53 -0.88 2.25 -6.11
CA GLU A 53 -1.03 3.30 -7.12
C GLU A 53 -1.76 2.81 -8.37
N ARG A 54 -1.63 1.53 -8.73
CA ARG A 54 -2.36 0.95 -9.87
C ARG A 54 -3.83 0.75 -9.53
N TRP A 55 -4.13 0.35 -8.30
CA TRP A 55 -5.52 0.23 -7.84
C TRP A 55 -6.22 1.59 -7.76
N ILE A 56 -5.51 2.65 -7.35
CA ILE A 56 -6.01 4.03 -7.43
C ILE A 56 -6.18 4.44 -8.90
N ALA A 57 -5.14 4.29 -9.72
CA ALA A 57 -5.15 4.68 -11.12
C ALA A 57 -6.30 4.05 -11.90
N ALA A 58 -6.58 2.77 -11.66
CA ALA A 58 -7.69 2.05 -12.29
C ALA A 58 -9.08 2.60 -11.94
N ARG A 59 -9.21 3.38 -10.87
CA ARG A 59 -10.47 4.01 -10.43
C ARG A 59 -10.59 5.47 -10.85
N LEU A 60 -9.49 6.14 -11.20
CA LEU A 60 -9.48 7.58 -11.50
C LEU A 60 -10.43 7.99 -12.62
N THR A 61 -10.63 7.12 -13.62
CA THR A 61 -11.52 7.40 -14.75
C THR A 61 -12.99 7.25 -14.40
N ALA A 62 -13.32 6.41 -13.42
CA ALA A 62 -14.69 6.11 -13.02
C ALA A 62 -15.16 6.99 -11.85
N GLU A 63 -14.24 7.46 -11.02
CA GLU A 63 -14.54 8.26 -9.84
C GLU A 63 -13.81 9.61 -9.91
N LEU A 64 -14.60 10.68 -10.03
CA LEU A 64 -14.12 12.06 -10.15
C LEU A 64 -14.00 12.77 -8.81
N ASP A 65 -14.57 12.20 -7.75
CA ASP A 65 -14.48 12.70 -6.39
C ASP A 65 -13.28 12.07 -5.66
N ASP A 66 -12.32 12.91 -5.29
CA ASP A 66 -11.11 12.48 -4.58
C ASP A 66 -11.39 12.04 -3.14
N ASP A 67 -12.34 12.67 -2.46
CA ASP A 67 -12.69 12.31 -1.08
C ASP A 67 -13.33 10.92 -1.09
N ARG A 68 -14.21 10.66 -2.07
CA ARG A 68 -14.81 9.33 -2.23
C ARG A 68 -13.78 8.24 -2.57
N LEU A 69 -12.79 8.54 -3.43
CA LEU A 69 -11.69 7.61 -3.70
C LEU A 69 -10.87 7.32 -2.45
N ARG A 70 -10.57 8.35 -1.67
CA ARG A 70 -9.85 8.23 -0.40
C ARG A 70 -10.63 7.36 0.59
N ASP A 71 -11.93 7.58 0.73
CA ASP A 71 -12.81 6.79 1.60
C ASP A 71 -12.80 5.30 1.21
N ILE A 72 -12.86 4.99 -0.09
CA ILE A 72 -12.77 3.61 -0.58
C ILE A 72 -11.44 2.96 -0.14
N MET A 73 -10.33 3.69 -0.27
CA MET A 73 -9.03 3.19 0.18
C MET A 73 -8.95 3.03 1.69
N ALA A 74 -9.51 3.98 2.45
CA ALA A 74 -9.56 3.91 3.91
C ALA A 74 -10.36 2.70 4.40
N ILE A 75 -11.50 2.41 3.76
CA ILE A 75 -12.32 1.22 4.05
C ILE A 75 -11.51 -0.07 3.85
N GLU A 76 -10.71 -0.18 2.78
CA GLU A 76 -9.85 -1.35 2.56
C GLU A 76 -8.73 -1.46 3.60
N LEU A 77 -8.12 -0.34 4.00
CA LEU A 77 -7.13 -0.33 5.09
C LEU A 77 -7.75 -0.77 6.43
N ASP A 78 -8.96 -0.31 6.75
CA ASP A 78 -9.67 -0.70 7.97
C ASP A 78 -10.11 -2.17 7.92
N ALA A 79 -10.49 -2.69 6.76
CA ALA A 79 -10.77 -4.11 6.57
C ALA A 79 -9.53 -5.00 6.77
N LEU A 80 -8.35 -4.55 6.34
CA LEU A 80 -7.09 -5.27 6.58
C LEU A 80 -6.76 -5.34 8.08
N ARG A 81 -7.01 -4.25 8.83
CA ARG A 81 -6.84 -4.25 10.29
C ARG A 81 -7.80 -5.20 10.99
N ALA A 82 -9.06 -5.19 10.58
CA ALA A 82 -10.07 -6.10 11.14
C ALA A 82 -9.65 -7.56 10.91
N TRP A 83 -9.17 -7.88 9.70
CA TRP A 83 -8.65 -9.21 9.39
C TRP A 83 -7.45 -9.62 10.25
N GLU A 84 -6.47 -8.74 10.49
CA GLU A 84 -5.36 -9.05 11.42
C GLU A 84 -5.87 -9.36 12.82
N ALA A 85 -6.85 -8.58 13.31
CA ALA A 85 -7.43 -8.77 14.64
C ALA A 85 -8.23 -10.08 14.76
N GLU A 86 -8.93 -10.49 13.70
CA GLU A 86 -9.76 -11.70 13.68
C GLU A 86 -8.93 -12.98 13.46
N GLN A 87 -7.98 -12.96 12.53
CA GLN A 87 -7.25 -14.14 12.07
C GLN A 87 -5.87 -14.29 12.72
N GLY A 88 -5.39 -13.25 13.42
CA GLY A 88 -4.03 -13.23 13.99
C GLY A 88 -2.93 -13.18 12.93
N GLY A 89 -3.25 -12.78 11.70
CA GLY A 89 -2.30 -12.61 10.61
C GLY A 89 -1.61 -11.24 10.65
N GLU A 90 -0.65 -11.05 9.73
CA GLU A 90 0.08 -9.81 9.55
C GLU A 90 -0.10 -9.27 8.12
N ALA A 91 -0.67 -8.07 7.99
CA ALA A 91 -0.78 -7.35 6.74
C ALA A 91 0.40 -6.40 6.56
N VAL A 92 1.07 -6.55 5.42
CA VAL A 92 2.25 -5.80 5.02
C VAL A 92 1.92 -4.97 3.80
N LEU A 93 1.97 -3.65 3.95
CA LEU A 93 1.66 -2.70 2.89
C LEU A 93 2.95 -2.22 2.23
N ILE A 94 3.04 -2.30 0.91
CA ILE A 94 4.15 -1.72 0.13
C ILE A 94 3.60 -0.58 -0.71
N LEU A 95 3.92 0.66 -0.32
CA LEU A 95 3.47 1.86 -1.00
C LEU A 95 4.64 2.58 -1.68
N LEU A 96 4.34 3.25 -2.79
CA LEU A 96 5.29 4.14 -3.45
C LEU A 96 5.27 5.52 -2.79
N GLU A 97 6.45 6.09 -2.61
CA GLU A 97 6.59 7.50 -2.27
C GLU A 97 6.70 8.30 -3.59
N MET A 98 5.74 9.19 -3.84
CA MET A 98 5.58 9.93 -5.11
C MET A 98 5.68 11.45 -4.96
N GLY A 99 5.81 11.97 -3.74
CA GLY A 99 5.71 13.39 -3.40
C GLY A 99 7.02 14.18 -3.52
N ARG A 100 8.17 13.51 -3.74
CA ARG A 100 9.49 14.17 -3.83
C ARG A 100 9.90 14.63 -5.23
N GLY A 101 9.07 14.41 -6.24
CA GLY A 101 9.33 14.79 -7.63
C GLY A 101 8.71 16.14 -8.02
N ILE A 102 8.89 16.50 -9.30
CA ILE A 102 8.20 17.64 -9.92
C ILE A 102 6.70 17.34 -10.01
N VAL A 103 5.86 18.37 -9.85
CA VAL A 103 4.42 18.27 -10.06
C VAL A 103 4.14 17.81 -11.51
N PRO A 104 3.41 16.70 -11.72
CA PRO A 104 3.09 16.24 -13.08
C PRO A 104 2.30 17.28 -13.88
N PHE A 105 2.50 17.32 -15.20
CA PHE A 105 1.71 18.19 -16.08
C PHE A 105 0.26 17.68 -16.24
N ALA A 106 0.12 16.38 -16.52
CA ALA A 106 -1.19 15.74 -16.73
C ALA A 106 -2.05 15.80 -15.45
N PRO A 107 -3.31 16.28 -15.52
CA PRO A 107 -4.21 16.36 -14.38
C PRO A 107 -4.37 15.03 -13.63
N GLU A 108 -4.54 13.93 -14.35
CA GLU A 108 -4.73 12.59 -13.79
C GLU A 108 -3.51 12.12 -13.02
N ALA A 109 -2.31 12.45 -13.50
CA ALA A 109 -1.05 12.11 -12.82
C ALA A 109 -0.85 12.94 -11.54
N ARG A 110 -1.27 14.22 -11.52
CA ARG A 110 -1.30 15.02 -10.29
C ARG A 110 -2.27 14.44 -9.27
N ARG A 111 -3.47 14.10 -9.73
CA ARG A 111 -4.53 13.51 -8.91
C ARG A 111 -4.09 12.18 -8.30
N LEU A 112 -3.47 11.30 -9.09
CA LEU A 112 -2.87 10.05 -8.61
C LEU A 112 -1.81 10.31 -7.51
N ARG A 113 -0.91 11.27 -7.75
CA ARG A 113 0.15 11.62 -6.79
C ARG A 113 -0.45 12.09 -5.46
N ASP A 114 -1.45 12.96 -5.51
CA ASP A 114 -2.06 13.55 -4.32
C ASP A 114 -2.86 12.49 -3.52
N LEU A 115 -3.67 11.68 -4.20
CA LEU A 115 -4.37 10.53 -3.60
C LEU A 115 -3.42 9.49 -2.99
N ASN A 116 -2.33 9.15 -3.68
CA ASN A 116 -1.32 8.24 -3.13
C ASN A 116 -0.63 8.84 -1.90
N GLY A 117 -0.47 10.17 -1.87
CA GLY A 117 0.02 10.91 -0.70
C GLY A 117 -0.92 10.77 0.50
N TRP A 118 -2.24 10.94 0.30
CA TRP A 118 -3.23 10.72 1.35
C TRP A 118 -3.31 9.25 1.77
N LEU A 119 -3.29 8.31 0.83
CA LEU A 119 -3.22 6.87 1.14
C LEU A 119 -2.02 6.57 2.05
N ALA A 120 -0.83 7.12 1.76
CA ALA A 120 0.35 6.90 2.59
C ALA A 120 0.17 7.42 4.03
N GLN A 121 -0.51 8.56 4.21
CA GLN A 121 -0.84 9.11 5.53
C GLN A 121 -1.87 8.24 6.26
N ASP A 122 -2.93 7.84 5.56
CA ASP A 122 -4.01 7.02 6.10
C ASP A 122 -3.50 5.62 6.48
N ALA A 123 -2.59 5.04 5.69
CA ALA A 123 -1.91 3.79 6.00
C ALA A 123 -0.94 3.94 7.17
N ALA A 124 -0.14 5.00 7.20
CA ALA A 124 0.84 5.23 8.28
C ALA A 124 0.16 5.38 9.65
N SER A 125 -0.97 6.09 9.73
CA SER A 125 -1.74 6.26 10.98
C SER A 125 -2.39 4.97 11.50
N ARG A 126 -2.56 3.98 10.60
CA ARG A 126 -3.17 2.67 10.88
C ARG A 126 -2.16 1.56 11.15
N CYS A 127 -0.89 1.77 10.80
CA CYS A 127 0.16 0.77 10.96
C CYS A 127 0.89 0.91 12.29
N GLU A 128 1.23 -0.22 12.90
CA GLU A 128 2.02 -0.26 14.12
C GLU A 128 3.49 0.12 13.88
N ARG A 129 3.98 -0.19 12.68
CA ARG A 129 5.35 0.12 12.26
C ARG A 129 5.35 0.65 10.85
N VAL A 130 6.09 1.73 10.64
CA VAL A 130 6.32 2.33 9.32
C VAL A 130 7.82 2.29 9.02
N TRP A 131 8.16 1.82 7.84
CA TRP A 131 9.52 1.65 7.36
C TRP A 131 9.74 2.50 6.13
N TYR A 132 10.88 3.19 6.07
CA TYR A 132 11.34 3.85 4.86
C TYR A 132 12.48 3.06 4.24
N VAL A 133 12.34 2.71 2.97
CA VAL A 133 13.35 1.95 2.22
C VAL A 133 13.96 2.82 1.13
N ARG A 134 15.29 2.86 1.08
CA ARG A 134 16.07 3.56 0.05
C ARG A 134 17.33 2.77 -0.27
N ASN A 135 17.57 2.50 -1.56
CA ASN A 135 18.74 1.75 -2.03
C ASN A 135 18.92 0.40 -1.32
N GLY A 136 17.81 -0.28 -0.97
CA GLY A 136 17.80 -1.52 -0.19
C GLY A 136 17.99 -1.35 1.32
N LEU A 137 18.34 -0.15 1.80
CA LEU A 137 18.46 0.15 3.23
C LEU A 137 17.09 0.43 3.82
N CYS A 138 16.78 -0.19 4.95
CA CYS A 138 15.51 -0.06 5.65
C CYS A 138 15.69 0.69 6.97
N ARG A 139 14.90 1.75 7.18
CA ARG A 139 14.90 2.54 8.42
C ARG A 139 13.49 2.54 9.03
N SER A 140 13.38 2.24 10.32
CA SER A 140 12.13 2.45 11.06
C SER A 140 11.84 3.95 11.18
N LEU A 141 10.61 4.35 10.90
CA LEU A 141 10.10 5.68 11.23
C LEU A 141 9.33 5.56 12.55
N SER A 142 9.61 6.46 13.48
CA SER A 142 8.89 6.63 14.74
C SER A 142 8.37 8.06 14.79
N TYR A 143 7.18 8.25 15.37
CA TYR A 143 6.72 9.56 15.83
C TYR A 143 7.51 10.00 17.05
#